data_AF-A0A318MZM6-F1
#
_entry.id   AF-A0A318MZM6-F1
#
_cell.length_a   1.000
_cell.length_b   1.000
_cell.length_c   1.000
_cell.angle_alpha   90.00
_cell.angle_beta   90.00
_cell.angle_gamma   90.00
#
_symmetry.space_group_name_H-M   'P 1'
#
loop_
_entity.id
_entity.type
_entity.pdbx_description
1 polymer ?
#
loop_
_entity_poly.entity_id
_entity_poly.type
_entity_poly.pdbx_seq_one_letter_code
_entity_poly.pdbx_strand_id
1 'polypeptide(L)'
;MTINPPARSTPLGARLLTFLAPQNNTSPIVEVPIEPYHQQQRTRENGVVWQDVIIHQLKATQKIIDEHEPDWIITFGGTCIVNQAPFAYLNRHYNGKIGLLWIDSHPDISTPKHFDREHAMVLGNLLGKGDPYLANEVRLPFKANQVLIIGIHNYNNAYEKKLYMI
;
A
#
# COMPACT_ATOMS: atom_id res chain seq x y z
N MET A 1 -2.11 -12.55 -1.60
CA MET A 1 -0.96 -12.03 -0.82
C MET A 1 -1.48 -11.38 0.45
N THR A 2 -1.01 -11.77 1.63
CA THR A 2 -1.32 -11.06 2.87
C THR A 2 -0.16 -10.14 3.24
N ILE A 3 -0.40 -8.84 3.37
CA ILE A 3 0.61 -7.85 3.77
C ILE A 3 0.03 -7.11 4.98
N ASN A 4 0.81 -6.89 6.05
CA ASN A 4 0.34 -6.23 7.26
C ASN A 4 1.39 -5.27 7.83
N PRO A 5 1.08 -3.96 7.91
CA PRO A 5 1.87 -2.99 8.66
C PRO A 5 1.37 -2.88 10.12
N PRO A 6 2.02 -2.09 10.99
CA PRO A 6 2.00 -2.33 12.42
C PRO A 6 0.78 -1.69 13.10
N ALA A 7 -0.34 -2.41 13.08
CA ALA A 7 -1.44 -2.24 14.02
C ALA A 7 -1.77 -3.61 14.63
N ARG A 8 -1.98 -3.70 15.95
CA ARG A 8 -2.13 -4.98 16.67
C ARG A 8 -3.17 -5.94 16.07
N SER A 9 -4.23 -5.40 15.45
CA SER A 9 -5.35 -6.18 14.91
C SER A 9 -5.27 -6.46 13.41
N THR A 10 -4.40 -5.78 12.65
CA THR A 10 -4.39 -5.90 11.19
C THR A 10 -3.95 -7.28 10.69
N PRO A 11 -2.96 -7.98 11.30
CA PRO A 11 -2.63 -9.33 10.89
C PRO A 11 -3.75 -10.35 11.10
N LEU A 12 -4.51 -10.19 12.19
CA LEU A 12 -5.68 -11.03 12.43
C LEU A 12 -6.76 -10.76 11.38
N GLY A 13 -7.00 -9.49 11.04
CA GLY A 13 -7.93 -9.09 9.99
C GLY A 13 -7.60 -9.73 8.64
N ALA A 14 -6.33 -9.63 8.20
CA ALA A 14 -5.88 -10.24 6.94
C ALA A 14 -6.05 -11.77 6.90
N ARG A 15 -5.78 -12.46 8.03
CA ARG A 15 -5.99 -13.91 8.16
C ARG A 15 -7.48 -14.27 8.14
N LEU A 16 -8.32 -13.47 8.78
CA LEU A 16 -9.77 -13.65 8.75
C LEU A 16 -10.33 -13.43 7.34
N LEU A 17 -9.86 -12.40 6.62
CA LEU A 17 -10.24 -12.16 5.22
C LEU A 17 -9.85 -13.35 4.34
N THR A 18 -8.64 -13.87 4.51
CA THR A 18 -8.18 -15.09 3.80
C THR A 18 -9.07 -16.29 4.11
N PHE A 19 -9.48 -16.47 5.37
CA PHE A 19 -10.38 -17.56 5.79
C PHE A 19 -11.79 -17.42 5.20
N LEU A 20 -12.33 -16.21 5.12
CA LEU A 20 -13.67 -15.91 4.61
C LEU A 20 -13.75 -15.88 3.08
N ALA A 21 -12.62 -15.68 2.40
CA ALA A 21 -12.57 -15.63 0.94
C ALA A 21 -13.01 -16.97 0.32
N PRO A 22 -13.63 -16.94 -0.89
CA PRO A 22 -13.92 -18.14 -1.64
C PRO A 22 -12.66 -18.99 -1.81
N GLN A 23 -12.79 -20.30 -1.60
CA GLN A 23 -11.66 -21.22 -1.76
C GLN A 23 -11.23 -21.25 -3.22
N ASN A 24 -9.93 -21.10 -3.45
CA ASN A 24 -9.31 -21.20 -4.77
C ASN A 24 -8.22 -22.26 -4.73
N ASN A 25 -8.41 -23.35 -5.46
CA ASN A 25 -7.46 -24.47 -5.51
C ASN A 25 -6.49 -24.36 -6.69
N THR A 26 -6.56 -23.27 -7.48
CA THR A 26 -5.81 -23.13 -8.75
C THR A 26 -4.74 -22.06 -8.71
N SER A 27 -4.77 -21.14 -7.74
CA SER A 27 -3.78 -20.06 -7.63
C SER A 27 -3.00 -20.16 -6.33
N PRO A 28 -1.69 -19.87 -6.35
CA PRO A 28 -0.87 -19.93 -5.15
C PRO A 28 -1.31 -18.88 -4.13
N ILE A 29 -1.37 -19.29 -2.87
CA ILE A 29 -1.56 -18.37 -1.74
C ILE A 29 -0.19 -18.18 -1.10
N VAL A 30 0.27 -16.93 -1.06
CA VAL A 30 1.54 -16.55 -0.43
C VAL A 30 1.29 -15.56 0.70
N GLU A 31 1.83 -15.87 1.88
CA GLU A 31 1.86 -14.98 3.06
C GLU A 31 3.17 -14.20 3.05
N VAL A 32 3.10 -12.87 3.16
CA VAL A 32 4.30 -12.04 3.29
C VAL A 32 4.81 -12.16 4.72
N PRO A 33 6.11 -12.42 4.92
CA PRO A 33 6.67 -12.43 6.26
C PRO A 33 6.51 -11.05 6.90
N ILE A 34 5.89 -11.03 8.08
CA ILE A 34 5.73 -9.83 8.89
C ILE A 34 6.51 -9.99 10.19
N GLU A 35 7.16 -8.94 10.63
CA GLU A 35 7.84 -8.96 11.92
C GLU A 35 6.79 -9.00 13.05
N PRO A 36 6.93 -9.92 14.05
CA PRO A 36 6.01 -9.99 15.17
C PRO A 36 5.94 -8.67 15.95
N TYR A 37 4.74 -8.26 16.34
CA TYR A 37 4.48 -7.01 17.08
C TYR A 37 5.15 -6.91 18.47
N HIS A 38 5.89 -7.93 18.91
CA HIS A 38 6.44 -7.96 20.26
C HIS A 38 7.82 -7.28 20.33
N GLN A 39 7.91 -6.27 21.20
CA GLN A 39 9.15 -5.66 21.73
C GLN A 39 9.86 -4.58 20.91
N GLN A 40 9.40 -4.21 19.71
CA GLN A 40 10.01 -3.08 19.01
C GLN A 40 9.50 -1.75 19.58
N GLN A 41 10.43 -0.83 19.87
CA GLN A 41 10.07 0.55 20.19
C GLN A 41 9.49 1.22 18.96
N ARG A 42 8.45 2.04 19.13
CA ARG A 42 7.88 2.85 18.04
C ARG A 42 8.95 3.84 17.54
N THR A 43 9.63 3.50 16.46
CA THR A 43 10.59 4.37 15.79
C THR A 43 9.87 5.34 14.87
N ARG A 44 10.45 6.53 14.70
CA ARG A 44 10.06 7.50 13.66
C ARG A 44 11.30 7.87 12.88
N GLU A 45 11.28 7.59 11.59
CA GLU A 45 12.38 7.87 10.67
C GLU A 45 11.85 8.73 9.53
N ASN A 46 12.58 9.79 9.18
CA ASN A 46 12.21 10.72 8.10
C ASN A 46 10.77 11.27 8.18
N GLY A 47 10.22 11.37 9.40
CA GLY A 47 8.86 11.85 9.66
C GLY A 47 7.78 10.77 9.68
N VAL A 48 8.11 9.51 9.34
CA VAL A 48 7.17 8.39 9.27
C VAL A 48 7.43 7.37 10.37
N VAL A 49 6.37 6.92 11.02
CA VAL A 49 6.46 5.91 12.07
C VAL A 49 6.70 4.53 11.43
N TRP A 50 7.66 3.75 11.95
CA TRP A 50 7.99 2.40 11.46
C TRP A 50 8.45 2.33 10.00
N GLN A 51 9.02 3.42 9.47
CA GLN A 51 9.36 3.52 8.06
C GLN A 51 10.30 2.39 7.59
N ASP A 52 11.28 2.04 8.41
CA ASP A 52 12.23 0.95 8.19
C ASP A 52 11.51 -0.41 8.03
N VAL A 53 10.64 -0.74 8.98
CA VAL A 53 9.85 -1.99 8.96
C VAL A 53 8.95 -2.03 7.72
N ILE A 54 8.30 -0.91 7.40
CA ILE A 54 7.41 -0.79 6.25
C ILE A 54 8.18 -0.99 4.94
N ILE A 55 9.36 -0.38 4.80
CA ILE A 55 10.22 -0.55 3.62
C ILE A 55 10.70 -2.00 3.49
N HIS A 56 11.11 -2.65 4.58
CA HIS A 56 11.50 -4.06 4.54
C HIS A 56 10.36 -4.97 4.10
N GLN A 57 9.15 -4.77 4.63
CA GLN A 57 7.96 -5.51 4.23
C GLN A 57 7.58 -5.23 2.76
N LEU A 58 7.67 -3.98 2.31
CA LEU A 58 7.43 -3.60 0.91
C LEU A 58 8.39 -4.34 -0.03
N LYS A 59 9.68 -4.40 0.31
CA LYS A 59 10.70 -5.12 -0.50
C LYS A 59 10.50 -6.62 -0.49
N ALA A 60 10.17 -7.22 0.65
CA ALA A 60 9.81 -8.63 0.73
C ALA A 60 8.60 -8.93 -0.16
N THR A 61 7.61 -8.03 -0.16
CA THR A 61 6.43 -8.13 -1.02
C THR A 61 6.79 -8.06 -2.49
N GLN A 62 7.61 -7.09 -2.90
CA GLN A 62 8.09 -6.97 -4.27
C GLN A 62 8.84 -8.22 -4.73
N LYS A 63 9.73 -8.76 -3.89
CA LYS A 63 10.47 -9.99 -4.19
C LYS A 63 9.54 -11.17 -4.46
N ILE A 64 8.54 -11.39 -3.61
CA ILE A 64 7.56 -12.46 -3.80
C ILE A 64 6.79 -12.28 -5.11
N ILE A 65 6.36 -11.06 -5.43
CA ILE A 65 5.64 -10.77 -6.67
C ILE A 65 6.54 -11.02 -7.88
N ASP A 66 7.78 -10.52 -7.86
CA ASP A 66 8.76 -10.69 -8.94
C ASP A 66 9.13 -12.18 -9.13
N GLU A 67 9.10 -13.01 -8.08
CA GLU A 67 9.32 -14.46 -8.19
C GLU A 67 8.16 -15.22 -8.86
N HIS A 68 6.93 -14.71 -8.77
CA HIS A 68 5.74 -15.37 -9.33
C HIS A 68 5.30 -14.80 -10.68
N GLU A 69 5.75 -13.59 -11.02
CA GLU A 69 5.39 -12.85 -12.24
C GLU A 69 3.89 -12.94 -12.60
N PRO A 70 2.96 -12.65 -11.68
CA PRO A 70 1.54 -12.91 -11.91
C PRO A 70 0.91 -11.91 -12.89
N ASP A 71 -0.10 -12.35 -13.64
CA ASP A 71 -0.92 -11.44 -14.46
C ASP A 71 -1.90 -10.60 -13.63
N TRP A 72 -2.32 -11.12 -12.48
CA TRP A 72 -3.25 -10.47 -11.56
C TRP A 72 -2.92 -10.83 -10.12
N ILE A 73 -3.26 -9.95 -9.18
CA ILE A 73 -2.96 -10.12 -7.75
C ILE A 73 -4.21 -9.86 -6.93
N ILE A 74 -4.52 -10.76 -6.01
CA ILE A 74 -5.49 -10.53 -4.93
C ILE A 74 -4.72 -10.34 -3.63
N THR A 75 -4.97 -9.22 -2.96
CA THR A 75 -4.31 -8.86 -1.70
C THR A 75 -5.33 -8.88 -0.56
N PHE A 76 -5.08 -9.71 0.45
CA PHE A 76 -5.82 -9.73 1.71
C PHE A 76 -5.00 -8.96 2.74
N GLY A 77 -5.18 -7.66 2.80
CA GLY A 77 -4.29 -6.77 3.52
C GLY A 77 -4.71 -6.44 4.97
N GLY A 78 -3.79 -5.76 5.65
CA GLY A 78 -3.99 -5.11 6.94
C GLY A 78 -4.36 -3.62 6.86
N THR A 79 -3.50 -2.77 6.30
CA THR A 79 -3.79 -1.33 6.01
C THR A 79 -3.62 -1.03 4.53
N CYS A 80 -3.83 0.21 4.08
CA CYS A 80 -3.75 0.58 2.66
C CYS A 80 -2.36 0.35 2.01
N ILE A 81 -1.25 0.38 2.76
CA ILE A 81 0.12 0.27 2.20
C ILE A 81 0.40 -1.05 1.48
N VAL A 82 -0.37 -2.07 1.84
CA VAL A 82 -0.36 -3.40 1.25
C VAL A 82 -0.57 -3.37 -0.26
N ASN A 83 -1.20 -2.31 -0.76
CA ASN A 83 -1.52 -2.16 -2.18
C ASN A 83 -0.35 -1.56 -2.98
N GLN A 84 0.65 -0.95 -2.34
CA GLN A 84 1.71 -0.24 -3.05
C GLN A 84 2.52 -1.15 -3.98
N ALA A 85 3.07 -2.24 -3.45
CA ALA A 85 3.87 -3.17 -4.27
C ALA A 85 3.05 -3.86 -5.37
N PRO A 86 1.86 -4.43 -5.09
CA PRO A 86 0.99 -4.98 -6.13
C PRO A 86 0.66 -3.98 -7.24
N PHE A 87 0.21 -2.77 -6.91
CA PHE A 87 -0.16 -1.77 -7.92
C PHE A 87 1.05 -1.25 -8.69
N ALA A 88 2.19 -1.03 -8.02
CA ALA A 88 3.43 -0.64 -8.69
C ALA A 88 3.93 -1.73 -9.65
N TYR A 89 3.78 -3.01 -9.30
CA TYR A 89 4.10 -4.13 -10.18
C TYR A 89 3.15 -4.18 -11.38
N LEU A 90 1.82 -4.19 -11.15
CA LEU A 90 0.84 -4.28 -12.23
C LEU A 90 0.94 -3.10 -13.21
N ASN A 91 1.22 -1.89 -12.73
CA ASN A 91 1.46 -0.75 -13.61
C ASN A 91 2.63 -0.99 -14.57
N ARG A 92 3.71 -1.63 -14.10
CA ARG A 92 4.84 -2.02 -14.97
C ARG A 92 4.48 -3.17 -15.89
N HIS A 93 3.82 -4.21 -15.36
CA HIS A 93 3.40 -5.40 -16.09
C HIS A 93 2.57 -5.02 -17.33
N TYR A 94 1.64 -4.08 -17.14
CA TYR A 94 0.79 -3.57 -18.22
C TYR A 94 1.38 -2.35 -18.95
N ASN A 95 2.69 -2.06 -18.80
CA ASN A 95 3.39 -0.93 -19.43
C ASN A 95 2.69 0.44 -19.30
N GLY A 96 2.10 0.72 -18.14
CA GLY A 96 1.35 1.95 -17.90
C GLY A 96 -0.02 2.01 -18.58
N LYS A 97 -0.52 0.89 -19.14
CA LYS A 97 -1.83 0.79 -19.78
C LYS A 97 -2.86 0.15 -18.84
N ILE A 98 -2.90 0.64 -17.61
CA ILE A 98 -3.85 0.22 -16.57
C ILE A 98 -4.42 1.45 -15.87
N GLY A 99 -5.68 1.38 -15.47
CA GLY A 99 -6.34 2.35 -14.59
C GLY A 99 -6.36 1.87 -13.15
N LEU A 100 -6.23 2.80 -12.21
CA LEU A 100 -6.32 2.56 -10.77
C LEU A 100 -7.63 3.15 -10.24
N LEU A 101 -8.50 2.26 -9.75
CA LEU A 101 -9.70 2.65 -9.03
C LEU A 101 -9.42 2.60 -7.52
N TRP A 102 -9.31 3.77 -6.89
CA TRP A 102 -9.08 3.90 -5.45
C TRP A 102 -10.42 4.12 -4.74
N ILE A 103 -10.93 3.08 -4.07
CA ILE A 103 -12.21 3.15 -3.35
C ILE A 103 -11.91 3.28 -1.86
N ASP A 104 -12.01 4.51 -1.35
CA ASP A 104 -11.67 4.82 0.03
C ASP A 104 -12.38 6.10 0.49
N SER A 105 -12.61 6.23 1.80
CA SER A 105 -13.11 7.47 2.40
C SER A 105 -12.07 8.60 2.40
N HIS A 106 -10.78 8.26 2.25
CA HIS A 106 -9.63 9.18 2.22
C HIS A 106 -8.85 9.07 0.89
N PRO A 107 -8.20 10.14 0.43
CA PRO A 107 -7.45 10.10 -0.83
C PRO A 107 -6.07 9.42 -0.71
N ASP A 108 -5.52 9.26 0.49
CA ASP A 108 -4.18 8.68 0.74
C ASP A 108 -3.02 9.32 -0.05
N ILE A 109 -3.07 10.65 -0.18
CA ILE A 109 -2.09 11.48 -0.91
C ILE A 109 -1.22 12.35 0.03
N SER A 110 -1.19 12.05 1.32
CA SER A 110 -0.35 12.76 2.29
C SER A 110 1.15 12.57 2.01
N THR A 111 1.94 13.38 2.70
CA THR A 111 3.42 13.30 2.73
C THR A 111 3.89 13.30 4.18
N PRO A 112 5.15 12.92 4.48
CA PRO A 112 5.71 12.98 5.84
C PRO A 112 5.66 14.37 6.50
N LYS A 113 5.51 15.44 5.72
CA LYS A 113 5.32 16.81 6.25
C LYS A 113 3.94 17.05 6.89
N HIS A 114 2.93 16.27 6.51
CA HIS A 114 1.53 16.53 6.84
C HIS A 114 0.89 15.42 7.69
N PHE A 115 1.42 14.20 7.63
CA PHE A 115 0.96 13.06 8.42
C PHE A 115 2.12 12.12 8.72
N ASP A 116 2.08 11.38 9.84
CA ASP A 116 3.20 10.53 10.27
C ASP A 116 2.97 9.02 10.02
N ARG A 117 1.80 8.63 9.50
CA ARG A 117 1.46 7.23 9.20
C ARG A 117 1.44 6.99 7.69
N GLU A 118 1.99 5.86 7.27
CA GLU A 118 2.21 5.54 5.86
C GLU A 118 0.91 5.27 5.10
N HIS A 119 -0.12 4.76 5.80
CA HIS A 119 -1.38 4.39 5.15
C HIS A 119 -2.06 5.59 4.46
N ALA A 120 -1.80 6.81 4.93
CA ALA A 120 -2.32 8.03 4.31
C ALA A 120 -1.48 8.51 3.11
N MET A 121 -0.42 7.81 2.72
CA MET A 121 0.54 8.25 1.69
C MET A 121 0.59 7.31 0.48
N VAL A 122 -0.17 6.22 0.48
CA VAL A 122 -0.01 5.10 -0.46
C VAL A 122 -0.27 5.54 -1.89
N LEU A 123 -1.37 6.24 -2.13
CA LEU A 123 -1.69 6.78 -3.45
C LEU A 123 -0.68 7.86 -3.85
N GLY A 124 -0.25 8.69 -2.89
CA GLY A 124 0.84 9.64 -3.07
C GLY A 124 2.14 8.97 -3.54
N ASN A 125 2.52 7.83 -2.94
CA ASN A 125 3.70 7.06 -3.31
C ASN A 125 3.57 6.50 -4.74
N LEU A 126 2.40 5.95 -5.08
CA LEU A 126 2.10 5.43 -6.42
C LEU A 126 2.16 6.52 -7.51
N LEU A 127 1.89 7.78 -7.15
CA LEU A 127 2.02 8.95 -8.01
C LEU A 127 3.43 9.59 -7.99
N GLY A 128 4.35 9.07 -7.16
CA GLY A 128 5.70 9.61 -7.00
C GLY A 128 5.78 10.91 -6.19
N LYS A 129 4.79 11.20 -5.34
CA LYS A 129 4.64 12.46 -4.58
C LYS A 129 4.46 12.29 -3.07
N GLY A 130 4.45 11.05 -2.56
CA GLY A 130 4.27 10.75 -1.13
C GLY A 130 5.56 10.82 -0.32
N ASP A 131 5.80 9.80 0.49
CA ASP A 131 7.07 9.61 1.21
C ASP A 131 8.22 9.34 0.20
N PRO A 132 9.30 10.15 0.18
CA PRO A 132 10.39 9.98 -0.78
C PRO A 132 11.05 8.59 -0.75
N TYR A 133 11.12 7.92 0.39
CA TYR A 133 11.75 6.60 0.51
C TYR A 133 10.86 5.50 -0.04
N LEU A 134 9.55 5.55 0.26
CA LEU A 134 8.58 4.59 -0.26
C LEU A 134 8.24 4.86 -1.73
N ALA A 135 8.12 6.12 -2.14
CA ALA A 135 7.85 6.50 -3.52
C ALA A 135 8.98 6.08 -4.47
N ASN A 136 10.23 6.08 -4.00
CA ASN A 136 11.38 5.64 -4.80
C ASN A 136 11.36 4.13 -5.14
N GLU A 137 10.57 3.35 -4.40
CA GLU A 137 10.35 1.92 -4.69
C GLU A 137 9.30 1.71 -5.81
N VAL A 138 8.68 2.78 -6.32
CA VAL A 138 7.71 2.75 -7.45
C VAL A 138 8.43 3.14 -8.75
N ARG A 139 8.99 2.13 -9.46
CA ARG A 139 9.81 2.39 -10.67
C ARG A 139 9.04 3.06 -11.83
N LEU A 140 7.75 2.76 -11.99
CA LEU A 140 6.86 3.43 -12.94
C LEU A 140 5.67 4.01 -12.18
N PRO A 141 5.72 5.29 -11.79
CA PRO A 141 4.60 5.96 -11.15
C PRO A 141 3.37 6.02 -12.05
N PHE A 142 2.19 6.00 -11.43
CA PHE A 142 0.94 6.31 -12.11
C PHE A 142 0.90 7.78 -12.51
N LYS A 143 0.25 8.07 -13.63
CA LYS A 143 -0.15 9.42 -14.02
C LYS A 143 -1.51 9.74 -13.41
N ALA A 144 -1.76 11.02 -13.11
CA ALA A 144 -3.03 11.46 -12.53
C ALA A 144 -4.25 11.01 -13.36
N ASN A 145 -4.15 11.01 -14.69
CA ASN A 145 -5.24 10.58 -15.57
C ASN A 145 -5.48 9.06 -15.62
N GLN A 146 -4.65 8.26 -14.93
CA GLN A 146 -4.87 6.82 -14.74
C GLN A 146 -5.64 6.52 -13.45
N VAL A 147 -5.85 7.51 -12.56
CA VAL A 147 -6.40 7.30 -11.23
C VAL A 147 -7.81 7.89 -11.13
N LEU A 148 -8.75 7.09 -10.62
CA LEU A 148 -10.07 7.56 -10.21
C LEU A 148 -10.25 7.24 -8.72
N ILE A 149 -10.57 8.25 -7.91
CA ILE A 149 -10.86 8.07 -6.49
C ILE A 149 -12.38 8.12 -6.28
N ILE A 150 -12.93 7.14 -5.60
CA ILE A 150 -14.37 7.02 -5.31
C ILE A 150 -14.57 6.89 -3.80
N GLY A 151 -15.54 7.61 -3.26
CA GLY A 151 -15.97 7.49 -1.87
C GLY A 151 -15.40 8.53 -0.92
N ILE A 152 -14.59 9.49 -1.41
CA ILE A 152 -14.00 10.53 -0.55
C ILE A 152 -15.10 11.34 0.13
N HIS A 153 -15.10 11.31 1.45
CA HIS A 153 -15.85 12.20 2.31
C HIS A 153 -15.06 12.64 3.54
N ASN A 154 -13.79 12.23 3.66
CA ASN A 154 -12.91 12.57 4.76
C ASN A 154 -11.47 12.83 4.27
N TYR A 155 -10.72 13.64 5.03
CA TYR A 155 -9.34 14.01 4.71
C TYR A 155 -8.51 13.93 5.98
N ASN A 156 -7.31 13.35 5.90
CA ASN A 156 -6.39 13.24 7.04
C ASN A 156 -5.83 14.61 7.47
N ASN A 157 -5.74 15.56 6.54
CA ASN A 157 -5.26 16.91 6.80
C ASN A 157 -5.74 17.93 5.74
N ALA A 158 -5.51 19.22 6.01
CA ALA A 158 -5.90 20.31 5.11
C ALA A 158 -5.18 20.29 3.74
N TYR A 159 -3.99 19.67 3.67
CA TYR A 159 -3.22 19.56 2.43
C TYR A 159 -3.91 18.60 1.45
N GLU A 160 -4.37 17.43 1.91
CA GLU A 160 -5.14 16.50 1.09
C GLU A 160 -6.41 17.15 0.52
N LYS A 161 -7.16 17.86 1.37
CA LYS A 161 -8.38 18.56 0.96
C LYS A 161 -8.11 19.60 -0.13
N LYS A 162 -7.00 20.33 -0.01
CA LYS A 162 -6.61 21.33 -1.02
C LYS A 162 -6.27 20.69 -2.35
N LEU A 163 -5.53 19.58 -2.37
CA LEU A 163 -5.11 18.91 -3.60
C LEU A 163 -6.25 18.24 -4.37
N TYR A 164 -7.28 17.76 -3.68
CA TYR A 164 -8.39 17.06 -4.32
C TYR A 164 -9.45 18.00 -4.92
N MET A 165 -9.48 19.27 -4.48
CA MET A 165 -10.51 20.25 -4.87
C MET A 165 -10.07 21.15 -6.05
N ILE A 166 -8.96 20.81 -6.73
CA ILE A 166 -8.40 21.52 -7.89
C ILE A 166 -8.46 20.61 -9.12
#